data_AF-A0A375IYM1-F1
#
_entry.id   AF-A0A375IYM1-F1
#
_cell.length_a   1.000
_cell.length_b   1.000
_cell.length_c   1.000
_cell.angle_alpha   90.00
_cell.angle_beta   90.00
_cell.angle_gamma   90.00
#
_symmetry.space_group_name_H-M   'P 1'
#
loop_
_entity.id
_entity.type
_entity.pdbx_description
1 polymer ?
#
loop_
_entity_poly.entity_id
_entity_poly.type
_entity_poly.pdbx_seq_one_letter_code
_entity_poly.pdbx_strand_id
1 'polypeptide(L)'
;MSERTTSRVIPRPEPHDSIPLLTEVVDLPDADTEAPAQAGAAVDDGVIDTFGMDDAGMVMQVGDTGDAALDDAIVPAQPAAGTDTATDTGDDDLRAVRTELLSRVMMRFRTEWPQVVAAHTEATLQSRLAPLTAQLASELTQSLEARLVEWLDATLEEMEKAPGTD
;
A
#
# COMPACT_ATOMS: atom_id res chain seq x y z
N MET A 1 24.93 35.15 23.07
CA MET A 1 24.36 33.79 23.11
C MET A 1 24.41 33.26 21.69
N SER A 2 25.17 32.18 21.46
CA SER A 2 25.46 31.68 20.12
C SER A 2 24.40 30.69 19.65
N GLU A 3 23.69 31.02 18.58
CA GLU A 3 22.76 30.12 17.89
C GLU A 3 23.56 29.15 17.03
N ARG A 4 23.58 27.86 17.42
CA ARG A 4 24.12 26.78 16.59
C ARG A 4 23.01 26.25 15.67
N THR A 5 22.94 26.78 14.45
CA THR A 5 22.19 26.15 13.36
C THR A 5 22.82 24.79 13.04
N THR A 6 22.10 23.71 13.35
CA THR A 6 22.48 22.33 12.99
C THR A 6 21.94 22.07 11.59
N SER A 7 22.77 22.38 10.59
CA SER A 7 22.53 22.02 9.19
C SER A 7 22.54 20.50 9.06
N ARG A 8 21.38 19.89 8.82
CA ARG A 8 21.29 18.45 8.50
C ARG A 8 21.80 18.26 7.08
N VAL A 9 23.00 17.69 6.96
CA VAL A 9 23.60 17.27 5.69
C VAL A 9 22.76 16.12 5.13
N ILE A 10 22.02 16.37 4.05
CA ILE A 10 21.32 15.32 3.29
C ILE A 10 22.38 14.64 2.40
N PRO A 11 22.69 13.33 2.60
CA PRO A 11 23.59 12.61 1.70
C PRO A 11 23.06 12.66 0.28
N ARG A 12 23.93 12.96 -0.69
CA ARG A 12 23.54 12.88 -2.11
C ARG A 12 23.28 11.40 -2.44
N PRO A 13 22.13 11.05 -3.03
CA PRO A 13 21.89 9.68 -3.48
C PRO A 13 22.97 9.31 -4.50
N GLU A 14 23.69 8.22 -4.24
CA GLU A 14 24.64 7.63 -5.18
C GLU A 14 23.87 7.10 -6.41
N PRO A 15 24.50 7.01 -7.60
CA PRO A 15 23.82 6.62 -8.85
C PRO A 15 23.09 5.27 -8.79
N HIS A 16 23.43 4.42 -7.83
CA HIS A 16 22.91 3.07 -7.65
C HIS A 16 21.80 2.97 -6.58
N ASP A 17 21.41 4.07 -5.93
CA ASP A 17 20.36 4.09 -4.90
C ASP A 17 18.97 4.42 -5.49
N SER A 18 18.81 4.22 -6.80
CA SER A 18 17.54 4.39 -7.51
C SER A 18 16.70 3.12 -7.35
N ILE A 19 15.74 3.15 -6.42
CA ILE A 19 14.67 2.13 -6.34
C ILE A 19 13.79 2.29 -7.59
N PRO A 20 13.61 1.26 -8.43
CA PRO A 20 12.73 1.37 -9.59
C PRO A 20 11.28 1.53 -9.10
N LEU A 21 10.67 2.68 -9.41
CA LEU A 21 9.24 2.90 -9.23
C LEU A 21 8.51 2.01 -10.25
N LEU A 22 7.90 0.93 -9.78
CA LEU A 22 7.03 0.08 -10.58
C LEU A 22 5.71 0.83 -10.85
N THR A 23 5.71 1.70 -11.87
CA THR A 23 4.53 2.42 -12.36
C THR A 23 3.76 1.62 -13.40
N GLU A 24 3.67 0.30 -13.22
CA GLU A 24 2.80 -0.52 -14.07
C GLU A 24 1.34 -0.29 -13.64
N VAL A 25 0.61 0.43 -14.49
CA VAL A 25 -0.85 0.52 -14.42
C VAL A 25 -1.38 -0.76 -15.05
N VAL A 26 -1.97 -1.62 -14.22
CA VAL A 26 -2.68 -2.81 -14.72
C VAL A 26 -4.05 -2.34 -15.23
N ASP A 27 -4.22 -2.31 -16.55
CA ASP A 27 -5.55 -2.17 -17.15
C ASP A 27 -6.30 -3.51 -16.98
N LEU A 28 -7.29 -3.51 -16.09
CA LEU A 28 -8.26 -4.60 -15.99
C LEU A 28 -9.22 -4.50 -17.19
N PRO A 29 -9.48 -5.59 -17.94
CA PRO A 29 -10.37 -5.54 -19.10
C PRO A 29 -11.82 -5.23 -18.69
N ASP A 30 -12.44 -4.28 -19.38
CA ASP A 30 -13.89 -4.03 -19.32
C ASP A 30 -14.63 -5.29 -19.75
N ALA A 31 -15.46 -5.82 -18.85
CA ALA A 31 -16.21 -7.05 -19.05
C ALA A 31 -17.42 -6.84 -19.98
N ASP A 32 -17.16 -6.64 -21.27
CA ASP A 32 -18.19 -6.67 -22.32
C ASP A 32 -17.80 -7.68 -23.40
N THR A 33 -17.83 -8.99 -23.09
CA THR A 33 -17.95 -10.04 -24.12
C THR A 33 -18.61 -11.29 -23.51
N GLU A 34 -19.90 -11.44 -23.83
CA GLU A 34 -20.71 -12.67 -23.92
C GLU A 34 -20.42 -13.85 -22.96
N ALA A 35 -21.33 -14.02 -22.00
CA ALA A 35 -21.52 -15.24 -21.23
C ALA A 35 -21.98 -16.44 -22.09
N PRO A 36 -21.68 -17.68 -21.67
CA PRO A 36 -22.64 -18.76 -21.68
C PRO A 36 -23.19 -19.00 -20.26
N ALA A 37 -24.49 -19.27 -20.22
CA ALA A 37 -25.37 -19.30 -19.06
C ALA A 37 -25.08 -20.38 -17.99
N GLN A 38 -25.73 -20.17 -16.84
CA GLN A 38 -26.04 -21.07 -15.69
C GLN A 38 -25.09 -20.92 -14.49
N ALA A 39 -25.51 -20.67 -13.25
CA ALA A 39 -26.84 -20.60 -12.64
C ALA A 39 -26.78 -19.79 -11.32
N GLY A 40 -27.81 -18.98 -11.08
CA GLY A 40 -28.40 -18.60 -9.79
C GLY A 40 -27.52 -18.20 -8.60
N ALA A 41 -27.38 -16.89 -8.37
CA ALA A 41 -27.83 -16.23 -7.13
C ALA A 41 -27.74 -14.71 -7.35
N ALA A 42 -28.87 -14.02 -7.20
CA ALA A 42 -28.89 -12.56 -7.13
C ALA A 42 -28.12 -12.13 -5.88
N VAL A 43 -27.08 -11.32 -6.04
CA VAL A 43 -26.39 -10.65 -4.93
C VAL A 43 -26.61 -9.16 -5.11
N ASP A 44 -27.42 -8.64 -4.22
CA ASP A 44 -27.65 -7.23 -3.95
C ASP A 44 -26.34 -6.52 -3.58
N ASP A 45 -26.23 -5.27 -4.00
CA ASP A 45 -25.54 -4.14 -3.37
C ASP A 45 -24.39 -4.45 -2.37
N GLY A 46 -23.19 -4.64 -2.91
CA GLY A 46 -22.00 -3.85 -2.54
C GLY A 46 -21.45 -3.82 -1.09
N VAL A 47 -21.97 -4.59 -0.14
CA VAL A 47 -21.41 -4.68 1.23
C VAL A 47 -21.00 -6.11 1.52
N ILE A 48 -19.69 -6.36 1.53
CA ILE A 48 -19.14 -7.64 1.99
C ILE A 48 -19.28 -7.67 3.52
N ASP A 49 -20.26 -8.44 4.01
CA ASP A 49 -20.42 -8.74 5.44
C ASP A 49 -19.33 -9.74 5.87
N THR A 50 -18.37 -9.28 6.67
CA THR A 50 -17.26 -10.09 7.20
C THR A 50 -17.57 -10.68 8.59
N PHE A 51 -18.78 -10.45 9.14
CA PHE A 51 -19.20 -10.97 10.44
C PHE A 51 -19.63 -12.44 10.35
N GLY A 52 -18.70 -13.31 9.97
CA GLY A 52 -18.95 -14.76 9.89
C GLY A 52 -17.96 -15.54 9.04
N MET A 53 -16.85 -14.95 8.62
CA MET A 53 -15.82 -15.68 7.91
C MET A 53 -15.03 -16.52 8.92
N ASP A 54 -15.25 -17.83 8.91
CA ASP A 54 -14.47 -18.77 9.71
C ASP A 54 -12.98 -18.55 9.41
N ASP A 55 -12.17 -18.51 10.47
CA ASP A 55 -10.74 -18.19 10.46
C ASP A 55 -9.98 -19.28 9.68
N ALA A 56 -10.03 -19.18 8.35
CA ALA A 56 -9.51 -20.17 7.43
C ALA A 56 -7.99 -20.05 7.36
N GLY A 57 -7.36 -20.69 8.34
CA GLY A 57 -6.13 -21.43 8.18
C GLY A 57 -4.86 -20.57 8.14
N MET A 58 -4.23 -20.44 9.30
CA MET A 58 -2.77 -20.34 9.37
C MET A 58 -2.15 -21.34 8.39
N VAL A 59 -1.44 -20.83 7.38
CA VAL A 59 -0.61 -21.62 6.46
C VAL A 59 0.61 -22.13 7.24
N MET A 60 0.40 -23.16 8.05
CA MET A 60 1.45 -23.97 8.64
C MET A 60 1.68 -25.13 7.68
N GLN A 61 2.56 -24.91 6.70
CA GLN A 61 3.44 -25.89 6.05
C GLN A 61 3.80 -25.38 4.64
N VAL A 62 4.90 -24.63 4.57
CA VAL A 62 5.73 -24.59 3.36
C VAL A 62 6.48 -25.91 3.36
N GLY A 63 5.99 -26.86 2.55
CA GLY A 63 6.63 -28.15 2.34
C GLY A 63 8.06 -27.94 1.83
N ASP A 64 8.98 -28.58 2.53
CA ASP A 64 10.32 -28.88 2.06
C ASP A 64 10.21 -29.59 0.70
N THR A 65 10.65 -28.93 -0.38
CA THR A 65 10.77 -29.58 -1.69
C THR A 65 12.02 -30.47 -1.70
N GLY A 66 12.06 -31.42 -0.77
CA GLY A 66 13.07 -32.46 -0.67
C GLY A 66 12.50 -33.74 -1.28
N ASP A 67 13.18 -34.22 -2.32
CA ASP A 67 13.24 -35.64 -2.67
C ASP A 67 11.95 -36.31 -3.17
N ALA A 68 11.63 -36.11 -4.44
CA ALA A 68 10.64 -36.93 -5.17
C ALA A 68 11.16 -37.31 -6.55
N ALA A 69 12.39 -37.84 -6.60
CA ALA A 69 12.83 -38.70 -7.68
C ALA A 69 14.08 -39.41 -7.18
N LEU A 70 13.95 -40.65 -6.69
CA LEU A 70 14.93 -41.74 -6.75
C LEU A 70 14.47 -42.88 -5.81
N ASP A 71 13.30 -43.47 -6.09
CA ASP A 71 12.91 -44.75 -5.48
C ASP A 71 12.76 -45.84 -6.56
N ASP A 72 13.87 -46.10 -7.27
CA ASP A 72 14.07 -47.38 -7.95
C ASP A 72 15.55 -47.64 -8.24
N ALA A 73 16.30 -48.10 -7.23
CA ALA A 73 17.44 -49.03 -7.37
C ALA A 73 18.18 -49.18 -6.03
N ILE A 74 17.81 -50.20 -5.26
CA ILE A 74 18.69 -50.74 -4.21
C ILE A 74 19.86 -51.46 -4.90
N VAL A 75 21.03 -50.80 -4.95
CA VAL A 75 22.33 -51.44 -5.15
C VAL A 75 23.27 -50.88 -4.07
N PRO A 76 23.83 -51.70 -3.16
CA PRO A 76 24.78 -51.20 -2.18
C PRO A 76 26.13 -51.01 -2.87
N ALA A 77 26.37 -49.82 -3.43
CA ALA A 77 27.70 -49.43 -3.90
C ALA A 77 28.47 -48.81 -2.72
N GLN A 78 29.66 -49.36 -2.48
CA GLN A 78 30.68 -48.93 -1.52
C GLN A 78 30.92 -47.41 -1.53
N PRO A 79 31.40 -46.83 -0.41
CA PRO A 79 31.69 -45.40 -0.34
C PRO A 79 32.87 -45.10 -1.25
N ALA A 80 32.61 -44.46 -2.39
CA ALA A 80 33.64 -43.85 -3.20
C ALA A 80 34.17 -42.63 -2.43
N ALA A 81 35.26 -42.84 -1.70
CA ALA A 81 36.06 -41.76 -1.16
C ALA A 81 36.66 -40.95 -2.33
N GLY A 82 36.41 -39.65 -2.30
CA GLY A 82 37.15 -38.64 -3.08
C GLY A 82 36.43 -38.20 -4.34
N THR A 83 35.71 -37.08 -4.26
CA THR A 83 36.06 -35.78 -4.89
C THR A 83 34.81 -34.87 -4.82
N ASP A 84 34.37 -34.45 -3.63
CA ASP A 84 33.17 -33.60 -3.47
C ASP A 84 33.40 -32.35 -2.59
N THR A 85 34.65 -32.04 -2.23
CA THR A 85 34.95 -30.88 -1.38
C THR A 85 34.89 -29.55 -2.12
N ALA A 86 34.99 -29.55 -3.46
CA ALA A 86 35.04 -28.33 -4.27
C ALA A 86 33.65 -27.73 -4.53
N THR A 87 32.63 -28.57 -4.67
CA THR A 87 31.22 -28.18 -4.84
C THR A 87 30.58 -27.79 -3.50
N ASP A 88 30.87 -28.54 -2.43
CA ASP A 88 30.34 -28.28 -1.09
C ASP A 88 30.81 -26.92 -0.51
N THR A 89 32.06 -26.53 -0.81
CA THR A 89 32.62 -25.23 -0.41
C THR A 89 31.92 -24.05 -1.13
N GLY A 90 31.60 -24.20 -2.42
CA GLY A 90 30.91 -23.15 -3.19
C GLY A 90 29.45 -22.96 -2.76
N ASP A 91 28.76 -24.04 -2.41
CA ASP A 91 27.40 -23.98 -1.90
C ASP A 91 27.32 -23.38 -0.50
N ASP A 92 28.29 -23.65 0.37
CA ASP A 92 28.37 -23.03 1.69
C ASP A 92 28.68 -21.53 1.62
N ASP A 93 29.54 -21.09 0.69
CA ASP A 93 29.77 -19.67 0.43
C ASP A 93 28.49 -18.96 -0.05
N LEU A 94 27.70 -19.59 -0.93
CA LEU A 94 26.41 -19.05 -1.38
C LEU A 94 25.39 -18.97 -0.24
N ARG A 95 25.33 -19.98 0.64
CA ARG A 95 24.48 -19.96 1.83
C ARG A 95 24.91 -18.85 2.80
N ALA A 96 26.21 -18.65 3.00
CA ALA A 96 26.74 -17.60 3.85
C ALA A 96 26.39 -16.20 3.31
N VAL A 97 26.60 -15.96 2.01
CA VAL A 97 26.25 -14.69 1.36
C VAL A 97 24.73 -14.43 1.43
N ARG A 98 23.90 -15.44 1.16
CA ARG A 98 22.45 -15.32 1.30
C ARG A 98 22.05 -14.93 2.71
N THR A 99 22.67 -15.54 3.71
CA THR A 99 22.38 -15.26 5.13
C THR A 99 22.80 -13.85 5.52
N GLU A 100 23.97 -13.39 5.07
CA GLU A 100 24.42 -12.01 5.30
C GLU A 100 23.48 -10.99 4.64
N LEU A 101 23.11 -11.25 3.38
CA LEU A 101 22.25 -10.36 2.61
C LEU A 101 20.85 -10.27 3.23
N LEU A 102 20.28 -11.41 3.64
CA LEU A 102 19.00 -11.44 4.36
C LEU A 102 19.10 -10.69 5.69
N SER A 103 20.17 -10.88 6.46
CA SER A 103 20.39 -10.16 7.71
C SER A 103 20.46 -8.65 7.49
N ARG A 104 21.19 -8.21 6.45
CA ARG A 104 21.31 -6.78 6.10
C ARG A 104 19.97 -6.21 5.60
N VAL A 105 19.23 -6.93 4.77
CA VAL A 105 17.90 -6.52 4.30
C VAL A 105 16.91 -6.45 5.45
N MET A 106 16.87 -7.46 6.32
CA MET A 106 15.97 -7.47 7.47
C MET A 106 16.30 -6.35 8.45
N MET A 107 17.59 -6.06 8.67
CA MET A 107 17.99 -4.93 9.51
C MET A 107 17.55 -3.61 8.89
N ARG A 108 17.82 -3.40 7.60
CA ARG A 108 17.45 -2.18 6.87
C ARG A 108 15.94 -1.99 6.83
N PHE A 109 15.20 -3.05 6.55
CA PHE A 109 13.74 -3.07 6.59
C PHE A 109 13.24 -2.66 7.98
N ARG A 110 13.76 -3.26 9.05
CA ARG A 110 13.33 -2.93 10.42
C ARG A 110 13.58 -1.47 10.80
N THR A 111 14.63 -0.84 10.27
CA THR A 111 15.01 0.54 10.64
C THR A 111 14.44 1.61 9.72
N GLU A 112 14.35 1.34 8.42
CA GLU A 112 13.99 2.34 7.41
C GLU A 112 12.52 2.24 7.00
N TRP A 113 11.93 1.04 7.00
CA TRP A 113 10.54 0.85 6.59
C TRP A 113 9.53 1.68 7.40
N PRO A 114 9.61 1.76 8.75
CA PRO A 114 8.67 2.57 9.52
C PRO A 114 8.71 4.05 9.14
N GLN A 115 9.89 4.56 8.78
CA GLN A 115 10.06 5.95 8.38
C GLN A 115 9.47 6.21 6.98
N VAL A 116 9.67 5.27 6.05
CA VAL A 116 9.09 5.34 4.70
C VAL A 116 7.56 5.30 4.77
N VAL A 117 6.99 4.40 5.58
CA VAL A 117 5.54 4.32 5.78
C VAL A 117 5.01 5.61 6.39
N ALA A 118 5.64 6.13 7.45
CA ALA A 118 5.23 7.39 8.07
C ALA A 118 5.22 8.54 7.05
N ALA A 119 6.30 8.71 6.29
CA ALA A 119 6.42 9.76 5.27
C ALA A 119 5.36 9.59 4.16
N HIS A 120 5.11 8.37 3.70
CA HIS A 120 4.09 8.09 2.70
C HIS A 120 2.70 8.44 3.23
N THR A 121 2.35 7.98 4.44
CA THR A 121 1.05 8.29 5.04
C THR A 121 0.86 9.79 5.27
N GLU A 122 1.89 10.51 5.70
CA GLU A 122 1.83 11.96 5.87
C GLU A 122 1.60 12.67 4.53
N ALA A 123 2.33 12.28 3.49
CA ALA A 123 2.15 12.83 2.15
C ALA A 123 0.75 12.56 1.60
N THR A 124 0.22 11.34 1.79
CA THR A 124 -1.14 10.98 1.38
C THR A 124 -2.18 11.80 2.14
N LEU A 125 -2.03 11.94 3.47
CA LEU A 125 -2.95 12.75 4.29
C LEU A 125 -2.92 14.21 3.87
N GLN A 126 -1.74 14.80 3.67
CA GLN A 126 -1.61 16.18 3.20
C GLN A 126 -2.24 16.39 1.81
N SER A 127 -2.00 15.44 0.89
CA SER A 127 -2.58 15.48 -0.46
C SER A 127 -4.11 15.44 -0.46
N ARG A 128 -4.73 14.74 0.50
CA ARG A 128 -6.19 14.62 0.59
C ARG A 128 -6.83 15.72 1.44
N LEU A 129 -6.20 16.09 2.55
CA LEU A 129 -6.78 17.03 3.52
C LEU A 129 -6.78 18.46 2.98
N ALA A 130 -5.70 18.90 2.33
CA ALA A 130 -5.61 20.25 1.77
C ALA A 130 -6.77 20.58 0.78
N PRO A 131 -7.05 19.77 -0.25
CA PRO A 131 -8.15 20.06 -1.17
C PRO A 131 -9.53 19.96 -0.50
N LEU A 132 -9.75 18.98 0.39
CA LEU A 132 -11.02 18.86 1.11
C LEU A 132 -11.30 20.07 2.00
N THR A 133 -10.29 20.60 2.69
CA THR A 133 -10.46 21.81 3.51
C THR A 133 -10.74 23.06 2.66
N ALA A 134 -10.09 23.19 1.51
CA ALA A 134 -10.37 24.29 0.58
C ALA A 134 -11.79 24.22 0.02
N GLN A 135 -12.25 23.02 -0.35
CA GLN A 135 -13.62 22.80 -0.84
C GLN A 135 -14.66 23.09 0.25
N LEU A 136 -14.45 22.62 1.48
CA LEU A 136 -15.36 22.92 2.58
C LEU A 136 -15.45 24.43 2.84
N ALA A 137 -14.32 25.13 2.79
CA ALA A 137 -14.30 26.58 2.98
C ALA A 137 -15.06 27.32 1.86
N SER A 138 -14.93 26.89 0.59
CA SER A 138 -15.67 27.51 -0.52
C SER A 138 -17.17 27.27 -0.40
N GLU A 139 -17.61 26.05 -0.10
CA GLU A 139 -19.02 25.71 0.07
C GLU A 139 -19.65 26.47 1.24
N LEU A 140 -18.95 26.55 2.39
CA LEU A 140 -19.43 27.33 3.53
C LEU A 140 -19.54 28.82 3.19
N THR A 141 -18.56 29.38 2.49
CA THR A 141 -18.59 30.79 2.07
C THR A 141 -19.78 31.04 1.13
N GLN A 142 -19.96 30.19 0.12
CA GLN A 142 -21.05 30.33 -0.85
C GLN A 142 -22.43 30.16 -0.19
N SER A 143 -22.57 29.21 0.74
CA SER A 143 -23.83 29.00 1.47
C SER A 143 -24.17 30.18 2.39
N LEU A 144 -23.17 30.77 3.05
CA LEU A 144 -23.35 31.96 3.89
C LEU A 144 -23.68 33.20 3.06
N GLU A 145 -23.01 33.40 1.92
CA GLU A 145 -23.33 34.50 1.00
C GLU A 145 -24.74 34.39 0.47
N ALA A 146 -25.15 33.22 -0.01
CA ALA A 146 -26.50 32.99 -0.52
C ALA A 146 -27.55 33.27 0.56
N ARG A 147 -27.33 32.77 1.78
CA ARG A 147 -28.26 32.98 2.89
C ARG A 147 -28.30 34.43 3.35
N LEU A 148 -27.17 35.13 3.35
CA LEU A 148 -27.09 36.55 3.67
C LEU A 148 -27.82 37.40 2.63
N VAL A 149 -27.62 37.12 1.33
CA VAL A 149 -28.32 37.82 0.25
C VAL A 149 -29.83 37.59 0.36
N GLU A 150 -30.26 36.34 0.52
CA GLU A 150 -31.68 36.01 0.70
C GLU A 150 -32.30 36.72 1.91
N TRP A 151 -31.57 36.73 3.04
CA TRP A 151 -32.03 37.42 4.24
C TRP A 151 -32.07 38.94 4.05
N LEU A 152 -31.05 39.52 3.43
CA LEU A 152 -31.01 40.95 3.12
C LEU A 152 -32.17 41.34 2.20
N ASP A 153 -32.41 40.58 1.13
CA ASP A 153 -33.53 40.82 0.21
C ASP A 153 -34.88 40.76 0.94
N ALA A 154 -35.09 39.74 1.77
CA ALA A 154 -36.33 39.61 2.56
C ALA A 154 -36.51 40.77 3.56
N THR A 155 -35.43 41.21 4.22
CA THR A 155 -35.50 42.34 5.15
C THR A 155 -35.72 43.68 4.47
N LEU A 156 -35.13 43.89 3.29
CA LEU A 156 -35.37 45.08 2.47
C LEU A 156 -36.83 45.11 2.00
N GLU A 157 -37.37 43.99 1.51
CA GLU A 157 -38.78 43.88 1.11
C GLU A 157 -39.73 44.16 2.30
N GLU A 158 -39.42 43.64 3.49
CA GLU A 158 -40.21 43.91 4.71
C GLU A 158 -40.19 45.40 5.10
N MET A 159 -39.03 46.06 5.01
CA MET A 159 -38.90 47.49 5.28
C MET A 159 -39.60 48.36 4.22
N GLU A 160 -39.58 47.97 2.94
CA GLU A 160 -40.33 48.65 1.88
C GLU A 160 -41.84 48.49 2.04
N LYS A 161 -42.29 47.38 2.65
CA LYS A 161 -43.71 47.08 2.87
C LYS A 161 -44.34 47.82 4.07
N ALA A 162 -43.55 48.41 4.96
CA ALA A 162 -44.04 49.09 6.17
C ALA A 162 -43.61 50.58 6.21
N PRO A 163 -44.47 51.59 6.45
CA PRO A 163 -45.95 51.66 6.41
C PRO A 163 -46.49 52.75 5.45
N GLY A 164 -47.55 52.43 4.69
CA GLY A 164 -48.30 53.41 3.88
C GLY A 164 -49.51 52.87 3.12
N THR A 165 -49.90 51.62 3.33
CA THR A 165 -51.09 51.00 2.71
C THR A 165 -52.03 50.49 3.79
N ASP A 166 -52.70 51.44 4.45
CA ASP A 166 -54.03 51.26 5.06
C ASP A 166 -54.83 52.55 4.80
#